data_AF-A0A5B8CCM6-F1
#
_entry.id   AF-A0A5B8CCM6-F1
#
_cell.length_a   1.000
_cell.length_b   1.000
_cell.length_c   1.000
_cell.angle_alpha   90.00
_cell.angle_beta   90.00
_cell.angle_gamma   90.00
#
_symmetry.space_group_name_H-M   'P 1'
#
loop_
_entity.id
_entity.type
_entity.pdbx_description
1 polymer ?
#
loop_
_entity_poly.entity_id
_entity_poly.type
_entity_poly.pdbx_seq_one_letter_code
_entity_poly.pdbx_strand_id
1 'polypeptide(L)'
;MGERREMVIGDLLNLQMLKDVIEVEFIGSLWVEGDSGPMTPYVCEASFGDGLHLLTISTINQRPNYHVVRVDSTWERDDTIYENIDDVIYAIEDECGRAGRDVEPYCSNCLDSCCTCRPDYETREDWPAIEADGGCSWGHIRWDWLLKAIGGNAAECLPRSWAEIYLSKINSEAA
;
A
#
# COMPACT_ATOMS: atom_id res chain seq x y z
N MET A 1 -9.96 -34.59 -4.12
CA MET A 1 -9.92 -34.06 -5.51
C MET A 1 -9.89 -32.56 -5.38
N GLY A 2 -8.74 -31.92 -5.60
CA GLY A 2 -8.68 -30.46 -5.59
C GLY A 2 -9.31 -29.95 -6.88
N GLU A 3 -10.37 -29.15 -6.75
CA GLU A 3 -10.92 -28.42 -7.89
C GLU A 3 -9.82 -27.55 -8.49
N ARG A 4 -9.55 -27.73 -9.79
CA ARG A 4 -8.68 -26.81 -10.51
C ARG A 4 -9.45 -25.50 -10.67
N ARG A 5 -9.15 -24.52 -9.82
CA ARG A 5 -9.61 -23.15 -10.09
C ARG A 5 -8.85 -22.60 -11.30
N GLU A 6 -9.54 -21.85 -12.14
CA GLU A 6 -8.87 -21.11 -13.21
C GLU A 6 -7.87 -20.13 -12.60
N MET A 7 -6.71 -20.00 -13.25
CA MET A 7 -5.68 -19.08 -12.85
C MET A 7 -6.16 -17.65 -13.12
N VAL A 8 -6.10 -16.79 -12.10
CA VAL A 8 -6.46 -15.39 -12.21
C VAL A 8 -5.21 -14.52 -12.17
N ILE A 9 -5.35 -13.24 -12.53
CA ILE A 9 -4.22 -12.30 -12.58
C ILE A 9 -3.49 -12.19 -11.24
N GLY A 10 -4.23 -12.20 -10.11
CA GLY A 10 -3.64 -12.18 -8.78
C GLY A 10 -2.67 -13.33 -8.51
N ASP A 11 -2.89 -14.50 -9.12
CA ASP A 11 -1.99 -15.67 -8.97
C ASP A 11 -0.61 -15.45 -9.63
N LEU A 12 -0.53 -14.49 -10.54
CA LEU A 12 0.67 -14.21 -11.33
C LEU A 12 1.52 -13.09 -10.73
N LEU A 13 0.97 -12.35 -9.77
CA LEU A 13 1.65 -11.21 -9.16
C LEU A 13 2.40 -11.68 -7.92
N ASN A 14 3.72 -11.73 -8.05
CA ASN A 14 4.58 -11.92 -6.89
C ASN A 14 4.86 -10.57 -6.21
N LEU A 15 5.30 -10.65 -4.95
CA LEU A 15 5.62 -9.48 -4.13
C LEU A 15 6.63 -8.53 -4.80
N GLN A 16 7.67 -9.07 -5.45
CA GLN A 16 8.69 -8.24 -6.10
C GLN A 16 8.10 -7.42 -7.24
N MET A 17 7.25 -8.01 -8.08
CA MET A 17 6.58 -7.29 -9.17
C MET A 17 5.68 -6.16 -8.64
N LEU A 18 5.03 -6.36 -7.50
CA LEU A 18 4.24 -5.32 -6.87
C LEU A 18 5.14 -4.20 -6.36
N LYS A 19 6.23 -4.53 -5.66
CA LYS A 19 7.22 -3.56 -5.17
C LYS A 19 7.79 -2.71 -6.31
N ASP A 20 8.23 -3.35 -7.40
CA ASP A 20 8.82 -2.68 -8.57
C ASP A 20 7.87 -1.67 -9.24
N VAL A 21 6.56 -1.86 -9.13
CA VAL A 21 5.56 -1.01 -9.79
C VAL A 21 4.94 0.02 -8.85
N ILE A 22 4.77 -0.32 -7.57
CA ILE A 22 4.02 0.49 -6.60
C ILE A 22 4.96 1.34 -5.74
N GLU A 23 6.15 0.86 -5.38
CA GLU A 23 7.11 1.58 -4.54
C GLU A 23 7.95 2.57 -5.37
N VAL A 24 7.29 3.30 -6.27
CA VAL A 24 7.89 4.31 -7.14
C VAL A 24 7.45 5.68 -6.67
N GLU A 25 8.39 6.61 -6.53
CA GLU A 25 8.08 7.98 -6.12
C GLU A 25 7.20 8.70 -7.15
N PHE A 26 6.12 9.33 -6.71
CA PHE A 26 5.30 10.20 -7.54
C PHE A 26 4.76 11.40 -6.74
N ILE A 27 4.33 12.45 -7.45
CA ILE A 27 3.63 13.58 -6.84
C ILE A 27 2.13 13.24 -6.79
N GLY A 28 1.63 12.88 -5.63
CA GLY A 28 0.22 12.59 -5.44
C GLY A 28 -0.58 13.80 -4.93
N SER A 29 -1.81 13.54 -4.52
CA SER A 29 -2.80 14.53 -4.11
C SER A 29 -3.63 13.99 -2.95
N LEU A 30 -3.91 14.83 -1.96
CA LEU A 30 -4.71 14.47 -0.78
C LEU A 30 -6.05 15.22 -0.81
N TRP A 31 -6.02 16.53 -1.03
CA TRP A 31 -7.23 17.36 -1.12
C TRP A 31 -7.38 18.03 -2.48
N VAL A 32 -6.28 18.54 -3.04
CA VAL A 32 -6.23 19.13 -4.38
C VAL A 32 -5.03 18.61 -5.16
N GLU A 33 -5.12 18.68 -6.49
CA GLU A 33 -4.08 18.14 -7.37
C GLU A 33 -2.69 18.73 -7.04
N GLY A 34 -1.75 17.86 -6.64
CA GLY A 34 -0.35 18.19 -6.36
C GLY A 34 -0.05 18.82 -4.99
N ASP A 35 -1.01 18.84 -4.06
CA ASP A 35 -0.84 19.49 -2.75
C ASP A 35 0.01 18.73 -1.72
N SER A 36 0.34 17.49 -2.03
CA SER A 36 0.78 16.54 -1.02
C SER A 36 2.28 16.25 -1.04
N GLY A 37 2.99 16.76 -2.06
CA GLY A 37 4.41 16.50 -2.24
C GLY A 37 4.72 15.09 -2.77
N PRO A 38 6.00 14.68 -2.76
CA PRO A 38 6.42 13.35 -3.18
C PRO A 38 5.89 12.26 -2.24
N MET A 39 5.48 11.15 -2.83
CA MET A 39 4.96 9.97 -2.15
C MET A 39 5.66 8.74 -2.67
N THR A 40 5.95 7.80 -1.78
CA THR A 40 6.44 6.48 -2.14
C THR A 40 5.64 5.47 -1.32
N PRO A 41 4.57 4.88 -1.89
CA PRO A 41 3.80 3.84 -1.23
C PRO A 41 4.69 2.66 -0.85
N TYR A 42 4.25 1.86 0.11
CA TYR A 42 4.99 0.70 0.59
C TYR A 42 4.16 -0.58 0.42
N VAL A 43 4.69 -1.60 -0.23
CA VAL A 43 4.00 -2.89 -0.40
C VAL A 43 4.42 -3.84 0.70
N CYS A 44 3.45 -4.21 1.54
CA CYS A 44 3.68 -5.09 2.67
C CYS A 44 3.92 -6.53 2.20
N GLU A 45 4.80 -7.22 2.93
CA GLU A 45 5.02 -8.66 2.74
C GLU A 45 3.82 -9.47 3.25
N ALA A 46 3.17 -8.97 4.31
CA ALA A 46 1.96 -9.54 4.87
C ALA A 46 0.86 -9.76 3.82
N SER A 47 0.14 -10.87 3.96
CA SER A 47 -0.95 -11.27 3.07
C SER A 47 -2.05 -11.95 3.85
N PHE A 48 -3.29 -11.63 3.51
CA PHE A 48 -4.49 -12.18 4.14
C PHE A 48 -5.27 -13.04 3.14
N GLY A 49 -5.77 -14.19 3.62
CA GLY A 49 -6.57 -15.10 2.80
C GLY A 49 -5.88 -15.57 1.52
N ASP A 50 -6.57 -15.48 0.39
CA ASP A 50 -6.01 -15.83 -0.93
C ASP A 50 -5.00 -14.81 -1.49
N GLY A 51 -4.96 -13.59 -0.94
CA GLY A 51 -4.04 -12.52 -1.34
C GLY A 51 -4.26 -12.00 -2.77
N LEU A 52 -5.42 -12.27 -3.37
CA LEU A 52 -5.70 -11.95 -4.77
C LEU A 52 -6.20 -10.54 -4.98
N HIS A 53 -6.56 -9.79 -3.93
CA HIS A 53 -6.93 -8.38 -3.97
C HIS A 53 -5.88 -7.49 -3.31
N LEU A 54 -5.82 -6.21 -3.69
CA LEU A 54 -4.90 -5.22 -3.13
C LEU A 54 -5.68 -4.12 -2.42
N LEU A 55 -5.40 -3.96 -1.14
CA LEU A 55 -5.97 -2.95 -0.26
C LEU A 55 -4.92 -1.88 0.02
N THR A 56 -5.27 -0.62 -0.19
CA THR A 56 -4.47 0.52 0.26
C THR A 56 -4.91 0.93 1.67
N ILE A 57 -3.95 1.25 2.53
CA ILE A 57 -4.18 1.73 3.89
C ILE A 57 -3.39 3.03 4.08
N SER A 58 -4.06 4.10 4.48
CA SER A 58 -3.41 5.38 4.80
C SER A 58 -3.93 5.88 6.14
N THR A 59 -3.07 5.89 7.16
CA THR A 59 -3.41 6.48 8.45
C THR A 59 -3.32 7.99 8.40
N ILE A 60 -4.08 8.68 9.25
CA ILE A 60 -4.22 10.13 9.19
C ILE A 60 -2.88 10.88 9.23
N ASN A 61 -1.94 10.36 10.02
CA ASN A 61 -0.65 10.99 10.31
C ASN A 61 0.41 10.70 9.22
N GLN A 62 0.23 9.62 8.46
CA GLN A 62 1.15 9.23 7.38
C GLN A 62 0.72 9.72 6.01
N ARG A 63 -0.48 10.30 5.91
CA ARG A 63 -0.93 10.94 4.69
C ARG A 63 0.14 11.93 4.22
N PRO A 64 0.46 11.92 2.93
CA PRO A 64 -0.30 11.28 1.88
C PRO A 64 0.17 9.86 1.50
N ASN A 65 1.22 9.34 2.15
CA ASN A 65 1.69 7.99 1.88
C ASN A 65 0.65 6.94 2.32
N TYR A 66 0.79 5.74 1.76
CA TYR A 66 -0.08 4.61 2.05
C TYR A 66 0.65 3.29 1.87
N HIS A 67 0.21 2.29 2.64
CA HIS A 67 0.63 0.91 2.53
C HIS A 67 -0.27 0.18 1.56
N VAL A 68 0.25 -0.87 0.93
CA VAL A 68 -0.49 -1.77 0.06
C VAL A 68 -0.35 -3.19 0.60
N VAL A 69 -1.48 -3.82 0.89
CA VAL A 69 -1.55 -5.15 1.49
C VAL A 69 -2.35 -6.06 0.58
N ARG A 70 -1.88 -7.31 0.43
CA ARG A 70 -2.62 -8.36 -0.27
C ARG A 70 -3.69 -8.92 0.65
N VAL A 71 -4.93 -8.93 0.20
CA VAL A 71 -6.08 -9.37 0.98
C VAL A 71 -6.91 -10.38 0.22
N ASP A 72 -7.80 -11.05 0.96
CA ASP A 72 -8.67 -12.09 0.41
C ASP A 72 -9.63 -11.50 -0.62
N SER A 73 -9.85 -12.21 -1.73
CA SER A 73 -10.78 -11.79 -2.77
C SER A 73 -12.22 -11.60 -2.27
N THR A 74 -12.60 -12.20 -1.14
CA THR A 74 -13.92 -12.01 -0.52
C THR A 74 -14.08 -10.66 0.21
N TRP A 75 -13.00 -9.88 0.37
CA TRP A 75 -13.03 -8.55 0.98
C TRP A 75 -13.45 -7.47 -0.02
N GLU A 76 -14.62 -7.64 -0.64
CA GLU A 76 -15.17 -6.69 -1.64
C GLU A 76 -16.08 -5.61 -1.05
N ARG A 77 -16.49 -5.77 0.22
CA ARG A 77 -17.48 -4.90 0.87
C ARG A 77 -16.86 -4.17 2.05
N ASP A 78 -17.32 -2.94 2.26
CA ASP A 78 -16.89 -2.11 3.38
C ASP A 78 -16.97 -2.86 4.72
N ASP A 79 -18.05 -3.60 4.97
CA ASP A 79 -18.27 -4.34 6.21
C ASP A 79 -17.15 -5.37 6.48
N THR A 80 -16.74 -6.14 5.47
CA THR A 80 -15.69 -7.15 5.66
C THR A 80 -14.32 -6.51 5.86
N ILE A 81 -14.07 -5.37 5.23
CA ILE A 81 -12.82 -4.63 5.44
C ILE A 81 -12.79 -4.04 6.85
N TYR A 82 -13.87 -3.42 7.30
CA TYR A 82 -13.94 -2.86 8.66
C TYR A 82 -13.75 -3.91 9.75
N GLU A 83 -14.24 -5.13 9.55
CA GLU A 83 -14.05 -6.24 10.50
C GLU A 83 -12.58 -6.71 10.58
N ASN A 84 -11.78 -6.52 9.52
CA ASN A 84 -10.41 -7.03 9.45
C ASN A 84 -9.34 -5.92 9.44
N ILE A 85 -9.74 -4.64 9.48
CA ILE A 85 -8.82 -3.50 9.30
C ILE A 85 -7.76 -3.43 10.41
N ASP A 86 -8.14 -3.78 11.64
CA ASP A 86 -7.24 -3.76 12.79
C ASP A 86 -6.14 -4.83 12.63
N ASP A 87 -6.49 -6.02 12.15
CA ASP A 87 -5.52 -7.09 11.87
C ASP A 87 -4.53 -6.68 10.77
N VAL A 88 -5.01 -5.96 9.75
CA VAL A 88 -4.15 -5.38 8.71
C VAL A 88 -3.19 -4.36 9.31
N ILE A 89 -3.69 -3.42 10.14
CA ILE A 89 -2.86 -2.40 10.78
C ILE A 89 -1.81 -3.04 11.69
N TYR A 90 -2.19 -4.06 12.48
CA TYR A 90 -1.25 -4.78 13.34
C TYR A 90 -0.17 -5.52 12.54
N ALA A 91 -0.51 -6.12 11.41
CA ALA A 91 0.49 -6.72 10.53
C ALA A 91 1.46 -5.69 9.95
N ILE A 92 0.96 -4.49 9.59
CA ILE A 92 1.82 -3.39 9.14
C ILE A 92 2.72 -2.91 10.29
N GLU A 93 2.21 -2.79 11.53
CA GLU A 93 3.01 -2.38 12.70
C GLU A 93 4.09 -3.42 13.04
N ASP A 94 3.81 -4.72 12.92
CA ASP A 94 4.79 -5.78 13.12
C ASP A 94 5.88 -5.77 12.03
N GLU A 95 5.50 -5.51 10.77
CA GLU A 95 6.43 -5.49 9.64
C GLU A 95 7.28 -4.21 9.61
N CYS A 96 6.66 -3.05 9.76
CA CYS A 96 7.27 -1.73 9.53
C CYS A 96 7.68 -1.02 10.82
N GLY A 97 7.21 -1.49 11.98
CA GLY A 97 7.34 -0.79 13.26
C GLY A 97 6.26 0.26 13.50
N ARG A 98 6.26 0.82 14.72
CA ARG A 98 5.34 1.87 15.14
C ARG A 98 5.98 3.25 15.04
N ALA A 99 5.37 4.17 14.31
CA ALA A 99 5.82 5.55 14.21
C ALA A 99 5.54 6.36 15.49
N GLY A 100 6.36 7.39 15.75
CA GLY A 100 6.10 8.39 16.81
C GLY A 100 6.28 7.91 18.26
N ARG A 101 6.74 6.69 18.52
CA ARG A 101 6.85 6.14 19.90
C ARG A 101 8.06 6.64 20.69
N ASP A 102 9.10 7.13 20.01
CA ASP A 102 10.37 7.53 20.63
C ASP A 102 10.45 9.04 20.97
N VAL A 103 9.37 9.80 20.80
CA VAL A 103 9.29 11.19 21.26
C VAL A 103 8.73 11.17 22.68
N GLU A 104 9.59 11.21 23.71
CA GLU A 104 9.14 11.52 25.06
C GLU A 104 8.33 12.83 25.02
N PRO A 105 7.03 12.81 25.34
CA PRO A 105 6.16 13.98 25.19
C PRO A 105 6.57 15.15 26.11
N TYR A 106 7.42 14.88 27.10
CA TYR A 106 7.94 15.83 28.07
C TYR A 106 9.40 15.47 28.39
N CYS A 107 10.34 15.84 27.54
CA CYS A 107 11.71 15.94 28.03
C CYS A 107 11.78 17.12 29.01
N SER A 108 11.97 16.80 30.30
CA SER A 108 11.99 17.75 31.41
C SER A 108 13.07 18.83 31.28
N ASN A 109 14.02 18.67 30.35
CA ASN A 109 15.10 19.61 30.07
C ASN A 109 14.76 20.65 28.97
N CYS A 110 13.60 20.56 28.32
CA CYS A 110 13.30 21.43 27.17
C CYS A 110 12.68 22.78 27.50
N LEU A 111 12.63 23.11 28.79
CA LEU A 111 12.42 24.49 29.24
C LEU A 111 13.68 25.35 29.06
N ASP A 112 14.85 24.75 28.87
CA ASP A 112 16.10 25.44 28.56
C ASP A 112 16.48 25.22 27.09
N SER A 113 16.90 26.29 26.43
CA SER A 113 16.93 26.53 24.97
C SER A 113 17.87 25.67 24.11
N CYS A 114 18.21 24.44 24.50
CA CYS A 114 19.14 23.55 23.78
C CYS A 114 18.70 22.07 23.73
N CYS A 115 17.40 21.77 23.84
CA CYS A 115 16.87 20.42 23.62
C CYS A 115 16.92 20.03 22.13
N THR A 116 17.52 18.88 21.81
CA THR A 116 17.42 18.24 20.48
C THR A 116 16.28 17.22 20.39
N CYS A 117 15.45 17.09 21.42
CA CYS A 117 14.23 16.31 21.29
C CYS A 117 13.36 16.96 20.21
N ARG A 118 12.87 16.17 19.26
CA ARG A 118 12.04 16.69 18.19
C ARG A 118 10.75 17.27 18.78
N PRO A 119 10.50 18.57 18.66
CA PRO A 119 9.22 19.13 19.00
C PRO A 119 8.36 19.10 17.74
N ASP A 120 8.07 17.92 17.20
CA ASP A 120 7.04 17.84 16.16
C ASP A 120 6.48 16.43 16.01
N TYR A 121 5.18 16.38 15.82
CA TYR A 121 4.34 15.25 15.44
C TYR A 121 4.60 14.79 13.99
N GLU A 122 5.81 15.00 13.46
CA GLU A 122 6.19 14.64 12.08
C GLU A 122 6.51 13.14 11.98
N THR A 123 5.50 12.31 12.24
CA THR A 123 5.48 10.84 12.00
C THR A 123 5.76 10.46 10.54
N ARG A 124 5.74 11.42 9.61
CA ARG A 124 6.11 11.24 8.20
C ARG A 124 7.56 10.81 8.01
N GLU A 125 8.46 11.20 8.91
CA GLU A 125 9.87 10.85 8.80
C GLU A 125 10.17 9.38 9.14
N ASP A 126 9.25 8.71 9.86
CA ASP A 126 9.42 7.32 10.29
C ASP A 126 8.96 6.32 9.21
N TRP A 127 8.58 6.80 8.01
CA TRP A 127 8.08 5.94 6.93
C TRP A 127 9.05 4.79 6.60
N PRO A 128 8.60 3.52 6.49
CA PRO A 128 7.21 3.06 6.42
C PRO A 128 6.54 2.70 7.76
N ALA A 129 7.14 2.97 8.92
CA ALA A 129 6.55 2.67 10.23
C ALA A 129 5.17 3.33 10.41
N ILE A 130 4.20 2.60 10.96
CA ILE A 130 2.78 2.99 11.03
C ILE A 130 2.39 3.62 12.36
N GLU A 131 1.57 4.66 12.29
CA GLU A 131 0.89 5.27 13.44
C GLU A 131 -0.58 4.85 13.37
N ALA A 132 -1.01 4.00 14.32
CA ALA A 132 -2.35 3.42 14.35
C ALA A 132 -3.37 4.27 15.13
N ASP A 133 -2.92 5.22 15.95
CA ASP A 133 -3.74 6.04 16.84
C ASP A 133 -4.25 7.31 16.12
N GLY A 134 -5.21 7.14 15.20
CA GLY A 134 -5.80 8.30 14.51
C GLY A 134 -6.87 7.99 13.47
N GLY A 135 -7.23 6.72 13.33
CA GLY A 135 -8.07 6.23 12.26
C GLY A 135 -7.30 6.14 10.93
N CYS A 136 -7.88 5.39 10.00
CA CYS A 136 -7.33 5.16 8.68
C CYS A 136 -8.38 5.37 7.60
N SER A 137 -7.91 5.65 6.40
CA SER A 137 -8.68 5.48 5.17
C SER A 137 -8.13 4.30 4.40
N TRP A 138 -9.00 3.61 3.69
CA TRP A 138 -8.63 2.49 2.84
C TRP A 138 -9.26 2.62 1.45
N GLY A 139 -8.72 1.87 0.49
CA GLY A 139 -9.25 1.79 -0.87
C GLY A 139 -8.71 0.57 -1.61
N HIS A 140 -9.25 0.30 -2.80
CA HIS A 140 -8.74 -0.78 -3.64
C HIS A 140 -7.86 -0.24 -4.77
N ILE A 141 -6.76 -0.93 -5.05
CA ILE A 141 -6.03 -0.71 -6.30
C ILE A 141 -6.84 -1.35 -7.42
N ARG A 142 -7.16 -0.56 -8.44
CA ARG A 142 -7.85 -1.06 -9.61
C ARG A 142 -6.93 -1.91 -10.48
N TRP A 143 -7.40 -3.10 -10.85
CA TRP A 143 -6.65 -4.02 -11.71
C TRP A 143 -6.24 -3.40 -13.04
N ASP A 144 -7.12 -2.64 -13.70
CA ASP A 144 -6.81 -2.06 -15.00
C ASP A 144 -5.67 -1.04 -14.92
N TRP A 145 -5.56 -0.31 -13.82
CA TRP A 145 -4.43 0.58 -13.57
C TRP A 145 -3.15 -0.21 -13.33
N LEU A 146 -3.17 -1.19 -12.43
CA LEU A 146 -1.97 -1.96 -12.07
C LEU A 146 -1.44 -2.74 -13.26
N LEU A 147 -2.34 -3.34 -14.05
CA LEU A 147 -2.01 -4.00 -15.29
C LEU A 147 -1.35 -3.05 -16.29
N LYS A 148 -1.89 -1.84 -16.48
CA LYS A 148 -1.27 -0.82 -17.33
C LYS A 148 0.09 -0.37 -16.80
N ALA A 149 0.26 -0.25 -15.49
CA ALA A 149 1.53 0.13 -14.87
C ALA A 149 2.58 -0.97 -15.07
N ILE A 150 2.21 -2.25 -14.87
CA ILE A 150 3.05 -3.41 -15.18
C ILE A 150 3.32 -3.47 -16.69
N GLY A 151 2.31 -3.37 -17.55
CA GLY A 151 2.49 -3.44 -19.01
C GLY A 151 3.27 -2.24 -19.58
N GLY A 152 3.17 -1.07 -18.96
CA GLY A 152 3.87 0.15 -19.34
C GLY A 152 5.33 0.18 -18.87
N ASN A 153 5.63 -0.33 -17.68
CA ASN A 153 7.00 -0.41 -17.13
C ASN A 153 7.70 -1.75 -17.43
N ALA A 154 6.95 -2.83 -17.70
CA ALA A 154 7.43 -4.21 -17.78
C ALA A 154 7.09 -4.91 -19.11
N ALA A 155 6.77 -4.17 -20.18
CA ALA A 155 6.69 -4.76 -21.54
C ALA A 155 7.98 -5.52 -21.93
N GLU A 156 9.12 -5.18 -21.31
CA GLU A 156 10.41 -5.84 -21.53
C GLU A 156 10.69 -7.01 -20.56
N CYS A 157 9.99 -7.09 -19.42
CA CYS A 157 10.20 -8.11 -18.38
C CYS A 157 9.13 -9.22 -18.37
N LEU A 158 8.01 -9.05 -19.08
CA LEU A 158 7.03 -10.11 -19.26
C LEU A 158 7.56 -11.15 -20.26
N PRO A 159 7.53 -12.47 -19.97
CA PRO A 159 7.93 -13.47 -20.94
C PRO A 159 7.06 -13.33 -22.19
N ARG A 160 7.65 -13.40 -23.39
CA ARG A 160 6.99 -13.07 -24.69
C ARG A 160 5.60 -13.68 -24.90
N SER A 161 5.31 -14.85 -24.34
CA SER A 161 3.98 -15.48 -24.38
C SER A 161 2.86 -14.69 -23.68
N TRP A 162 3.22 -13.78 -22.77
CA TRP A 162 2.29 -13.04 -21.91
C TRP A 162 1.89 -11.68 -22.46
N ALA A 163 2.77 -11.01 -23.20
CA ALA A 163 2.40 -9.78 -23.92
C ALA A 163 1.24 -10.05 -24.91
N GLU A 164 1.20 -11.24 -25.52
CA GLU A 164 0.15 -11.66 -26.45
C GLU A 164 -1.19 -11.97 -25.73
N ILE A 165 -1.15 -12.60 -24.55
CA ILE A 165 -2.35 -12.83 -23.72
C ILE A 165 -2.88 -11.50 -23.15
N TYR A 166 -1.98 -10.62 -22.74
CA TYR A 166 -2.29 -9.30 -22.20
C TYR A 166 -2.93 -8.39 -23.26
N LEU A 167 -2.34 -8.30 -24.46
CA LEU A 167 -2.87 -7.50 -25.56
C LEU A 167 -4.18 -8.07 -26.12
N SER A 168 -4.38 -9.39 -26.11
CA SER A 168 -5.66 -9.98 -26.57
C SER A 168 -6.81 -9.70 -25.62
N LYS A 169 -6.59 -9.70 -24.29
CA LYS A 169 -7.65 -9.40 -23.31
C LYS A 169 -8.04 -7.92 -23.26
N ILE A 170 -7.07 -7.00 -23.30
CA ILE A 170 -7.37 -5.55 -23.34
C ILE A 170 -8.18 -5.19 -24.59
N ASN A 171 -7.82 -5.76 -25.74
CA ASN A 171 -8.57 -5.51 -26.99
C ASN A 171 -9.96 -6.15 -27.01
N SER A 172 -10.22 -7.16 -26.17
CA SER A 172 -11.55 -7.79 -26.05
C SER A 172 -12.50 -7.05 -25.10
N GLU A 173 -11.98 -6.26 -24.15
CA GLU A 173 -12.78 -5.44 -23.23
C GLU A 173 -13.03 -4.02 -23.77
N ALA A 174 -12.30 -3.61 -24.82
CA ALA A 174 -12.45 -2.31 -25.50
C ALA A 174 -13.35 -2.35 -26.75
N ALA A 175 -13.97 -3.48 -27.06
CA ALA A 175 -14.88 -3.69 -28.19
C ALA A 175 -16.32 -3.97 -27.72
#